data_AF-A0A7K4JV46-F1
#
_entry.id   AF-A0A7K4JV46-F1
#
_cell.length_a   1.000
_cell.length_b   1.000
_cell.length_c   1.000
_cell.angle_alpha   90.00
_cell.angle_beta   90.00
_cell.angle_gamma   90.00
#
_symmetry.space_group_name_H-M   'P 1'
#
loop_
_entity.id
_entity.type
_entity.pdbx_description
1 polymer ?
#
loop_
_entity_poly.entity_id
_entity_poly.type
_entity_poly.pdbx_seq_one_letter_code
_entity_poly.pdbx_strand_id
1 'polypeptide(L)' 'IQVRTQVKNLQDLQQLLGEINWIRPILGITNDELAPLFNLLWGDCNINSPRT' A
#
# COMPACT_ATOMS: atom_id res chain seq x y z
N ILE A 1 2.44 16.31 5.60
CA ILE A 1 2.03 14.89 5.48
C ILE A 1 3.29 14.12 5.11
N GLN A 2 3.74 13.19 5.95
CA GLN A 2 4.83 12.29 5.60
C GLN A 2 4.20 10.94 5.26
N VAL A 3 4.42 10.46 4.04
CA VAL A 3 4.00 9.13 3.60
C VAL A 3 5.20 8.21 3.74
N ARG A 4 5.03 7.05 4.40
CA ARG A 4 6.11 6.05 4.48
C ARG A 4 6.34 5.44 3.10
N THR A 5 7.55 5.55 2.57
CA THR A 5 7.90 4.99 1.25
C THR A 5 8.65 3.66 1.33
N GLN A 6 9.05 3.24 2.53
CA GLN A 6 9.71 1.95 2.74
C GLN A 6 8.68 0.89 3.13
N VAL A 7 8.43 -0.04 2.22
CA VAL A 7 7.59 -1.23 2.44
C VAL A 7 8.53 -2.43 2.52
N LYS A 8 8.58 -3.12 3.68
CA LYS A 8 9.40 -4.32 3.86
C LYS A 8 8.55 -5.58 3.94
N ASN A 9 7.35 -5.47 4.50
CA ASN A 9 6.46 -6.60 4.71
C ASN A 9 4.99 -6.23 4.42
N LEU A 10 4.11 -7.23 4.51
CA LEU A 10 2.68 -7.05 4.25
C LEU A 10 2.05 -6.01 5.19
N GLN A 11 2.47 -5.96 6.45
CA GLN A 11 1.97 -4.97 7.41
C GLN A 11 2.33 -3.52 7.01
N ASP A 12 3.54 -3.28 6.54
CA ASP A 12 3.96 -1.96 6.05
C ASP A 12 3.12 -1.56 4.82
N LEU A 13 2.91 -2.50 3.90
CA LEU A 13 2.11 -2.28 2.69
C LEU A 13 0.65 -1.94 3.02
N GLN A 14 0.04 -2.67 3.96
CA GLN A 14 -1.33 -2.45 4.39
C GLN A 14 -1.52 -1.08 5.05
N GLN A 15 -0.55 -0.64 5.88
CA GLN A 15 -0.57 0.70 6.48
C GLN A 15 -0.45 1.79 5.41
N LEU A 16 0.48 1.64 4.47
CA LEU A 16 0.64 2.58 3.36
C LEU A 16 -0.64 2.69 2.52
N LEU A 17 -1.27 1.57 2.20
CA LEU A 17 -2.56 1.57 1.50
C LEU A 17 -3.68 2.24 2.31
N GLY A 18 -3.67 2.12 3.64
CA GLY A 18 -4.58 2.86 4.52
C GLY A 18 -4.38 4.37 4.41
N GLU A 19 -3.13 4.85 4.49
CA GLU A 19 -2.78 6.26 4.33
C GLU A 19 -3.18 6.81 2.95
N ILE A 20 -2.90 6.04 1.89
CA ILE A 20 -3.24 6.40 0.51
C ILE A 20 -4.76 6.45 0.31
N ASN A 21 -5.50 5.46 0.81
CA ASN A 21 -6.96 5.46 0.70
C ASN A 21 -7.59 6.64 1.46
N TRP A 22 -6.96 7.11 2.54
CA TRP A 22 -7.43 8.27 3.28
C TRP A 22 -7.25 9.59 2.48
N ILE A 23 -6.15 9.77 1.77
CA ILE A 23 -5.90 10.98 0.95
C ILE A 23 -6.53 10.92 -0.45
N ARG A 24 -6.95 9.74 -0.90
CA ARG A 24 -7.49 9.50 -2.25
C ARG A 24 -8.59 10.47 -2.68
N PRO A 25 -9.60 10.83 -1.85
CA PRO A 25 -10.63 11.78 -2.23
C PRO A 25 -10.11 13.21 -2.47
N ILE A 26 -8.97 13.55 -1.86
CA ILE A 26 -8.39 14.90 -1.92
C ILE A 26 -7.52 15.06 -3.16
N LEU A 27 -6.80 14.00 -3.54
CA LEU A 27 -5.79 14.03 -4.60
C LEU A 27 -6.26 13.44 -5.93
N GLY A 28 -7.46 12.85 -5.98
CA GLY A 28 -7.99 12.27 -7.21
C GLY A 28 -7.26 10.99 -7.67
N ILE A 29 -6.63 10.27 -6.74
CA ILE A 29 -5.84 9.07 -7.06
C ILE A 29 -6.76 7.98 -7.63
N THR A 30 -6.41 7.48 -8.81
CA THR A 30 -7.15 6.46 -9.54
C THR A 30 -6.77 5.05 -9.08
N ASN A 31 -7.61 4.05 -9.38
CA ASN A 31 -7.26 2.65 -9.10
C ASN A 31 -6.08 2.19 -9.97
N ASP A 32 -5.93 2.74 -11.18
CA ASP A 32 -4.85 2.39 -12.10
C ASP A 32 -3.48 2.79 -11.54
N GLU A 33 -3.40 3.97 -10.91
CA GLU A 33 -2.18 4.42 -10.21
C GLU A 33 -1.83 3.54 -8.99
N LEU A 34 -2.82 2.88 -8.39
CA LEU A 34 -2.64 1.97 -7.25
C LEU A 34 -2.48 0.50 -7.65
N ALA A 35 -2.66 0.16 -8.92
CA ALA A 35 -2.61 -1.22 -9.39
C ALA A 35 -1.30 -1.96 -8.98
N PRO A 36 -0.11 -1.34 -9.05
CA PRO A 36 1.12 -1.99 -8.59
C PRO A 36 1.11 -2.33 -7.09
N LEU A 37 0.53 -1.45 -6.26
CA LEU A 37 0.40 -1.69 -4.81
C LEU A 37 -0.57 -2.82 -4.49
N PHE A 38 -1.66 -2.94 -5.25
CA PHE A 38 -2.59 -4.05 -5.09
C PHE A 38 -1.98 -5.39 -5.49
N ASN A 39 -1.13 -5.41 -6.52
CA ASN A 39 -0.38 -6.62 -6.89
C ASN A 39 0.52 -7.08 -5.73
N LEU A 40 1.11 -6.14 -5.00
CA LEU A 40 1.93 -6.43 -3.83
C LEU A 40 1.13 -6.94 -2.62
N LEU A 41 -0.21 -6.96 -2.63
CA LEU A 41 -1.02 -7.62 -1.58
C LEU A 41 -1.18 -9.12 -1.81
N TRP A 42 -1.04 -9.58 -3.06
CA TRP A 42 -1.16 -10.98 -3.42
C TRP A 42 0.05 -11.77 -2.97
N GLY A 43 -0.15 -12.94 -2.37
CA GLY A 43 0.94 -13.77 -1.83
C GLY A 43 0.61 -14.28 -0.43
N ASP A 44 1.64 -14.54 0.38
CA ASP A 44 1.49 -15.02 1.75
C ASP A 44 0.76 -14.00 2.64
N CYS A 45 -0.29 -14.46 3.31
CA CYS A 45 -1.15 -13.68 4.21
C CYS A 45 -0.48 -13.33 5.54
N ASN A 46 0.71 -13.87 5.83
CA ASN A 46 1.46 -13.51 7.03
C ASN A 46 1.83 -12.02 7.00
N ILE A 47 1.52 -11.29 8.07
CA ILE A 47 1.80 -9.86 8.21
C ILE A 47 3.30 -9.53 8.10
N ASN A 48 4.17 -10.48 8.46
CA ASN A 48 5.62 -10.35 8.37
C ASN A 48 6.19 -10.88 7.04
N SER A 49 5.32 -11.35 6.13
CA SER A 49 5.73 -11.81 4.82
C SER A 49 6.40 -10.66 4.04
N PRO A 50 7.60 -10.87 3.48
CA PRO A 50 8.30 -9.85 2.73
C PRO A 50 7.52 -9.46 1.49
N ARG A 51 7.42 -8.16 1.23
CA ARG A 51 6.86 -7.62 -0.02
C ARG A 51 8.01 -6.91 -0.74
N THR A 52 8.31 -7.36 -1.95
CA THR A 52 9.43 -6.90 -2.78
C THR A 52 8.92 -6.56 -4.17
#